data_AF-K6DMH6-F1
#
_entry.id   AF-K6DMH6-F1
#
_cell.length_a   1.000
_cell.length_b   1.000
_cell.length_c   1.000
_cell.angle_alpha   90.00
_cell.angle_beta   90.00
_cell.angle_gamma   90.00
#
_symmetry.space_group_name_H-M   'P 1'
#
loop_
_entity.id
_entity.type
_entity.pdbx_description
1 polymer ?
#
loop_
_entity_poly.entity_id
_entity_poly.type
_entity_poly.pdbx_seq_one_letter_code
_entity_poly.pdbx_strand_id
1 'polypeptide(L)'
;MIIKSISETIQTVKKSYFEYRSWRYVTKNMMAHLPKGIKKHQGSIPYINKPGIAFSFDDSFRIEHWYKYGRPIFGYYDVKATFNINGFHHYEDQRPHTQSEIDMLLDLQSNGHEIAHHGFNHKSAYKYSKEKGLKKWIEDEIISLFKWMENQSHSKTNEKFKHPVSFALPYSEYENENISEITPNYFKVVRGHLHKNNFANFNCTGFVPSICIDSVYLSNAKYMNKLMKIAKKTGRNIIFMCHSILPDDVKWDDFGWEKDDSGVEWWRTSPDTIQKVINHARKNDMEFYTTAEIAGVATFIDRNLEKSVRKQLSNPYEKWISIKELSCIKELDLSNNSISNLDGIQYFLNLEKLNLRNNQITDFRLLKKLPKLKEISIDQNPLTRSEKVAVGSVHNLLILLGININLVMLTLNNFETTLL
;
A
#
# COMPACT_ATOMS: atom_id res chain seq x y z
N MET A 1 -14.46 -46.09 -7.93
CA MET A 1 -13.40 -45.48 -7.08
C MET A 1 -12.11 -45.21 -7.85
N ILE A 2 -11.54 -46.20 -8.57
CA ILE A 2 -10.27 -46.08 -9.31
C ILE A 2 -10.32 -45.02 -10.44
N ILE A 3 -11.39 -44.99 -11.26
CA ILE A 3 -11.54 -44.00 -12.35
C ILE A 3 -11.63 -42.56 -11.83
N LYS A 4 -12.32 -42.35 -10.70
CA LYS A 4 -12.43 -41.03 -10.03
C LYS A 4 -11.07 -40.57 -9.50
N SER A 5 -10.32 -41.46 -8.86
CA SER A 5 -8.96 -41.19 -8.37
C SER A 5 -7.96 -40.89 -9.50
N ILE A 6 -8.06 -41.59 -10.64
CA ILE A 6 -7.23 -41.33 -11.83
C ILE A 6 -7.59 -39.97 -12.45
N SER A 7 -8.88 -39.64 -12.55
CA SER A 7 -9.36 -38.35 -13.06
C SER A 7 -8.89 -37.17 -12.20
N GLU A 8 -9.00 -37.29 -10.88
CA GLU A 8 -8.50 -36.29 -9.92
C GLU A 8 -6.98 -36.11 -10.06
N THR A 9 -6.23 -37.20 -10.15
CA THR A 9 -4.77 -37.19 -10.36
C THR A 9 -4.38 -36.49 -11.66
N ILE A 10 -5.07 -36.78 -12.77
CA ILE A 10 -4.83 -36.14 -14.07
C ILE A 10 -5.13 -34.64 -14.01
N GLN A 11 -6.21 -34.23 -13.33
CA GLN A 11 -6.52 -32.81 -13.14
C GLN A 11 -5.43 -32.10 -12.31
N THR A 12 -4.94 -32.72 -11.23
CA THR A 12 -3.84 -32.18 -10.43
C THR A 12 -2.57 -32.01 -11.27
N VAL A 13 -2.17 -33.02 -12.04
CA VAL A 13 -0.97 -32.95 -12.90
C VAL A 13 -1.11 -31.86 -13.96
N LYS A 14 -2.28 -31.73 -14.61
CA LYS A 14 -2.55 -30.65 -15.58
C LYS A 14 -2.43 -29.27 -14.94
N LYS A 15 -3.01 -29.07 -13.75
CA LYS A 15 -2.91 -27.81 -12.99
C LYS A 15 -1.46 -27.49 -12.66
N SER A 16 -0.70 -28.44 -12.12
CA SER A 16 0.72 -28.25 -11.79
C SER A 16 1.58 -27.96 -13.03
N TYR A 17 1.29 -28.59 -14.16
CA TYR A 17 2.00 -28.32 -15.41
C TYR A 17 1.70 -26.91 -15.95
N PHE A 18 0.43 -26.49 -15.94
CA PHE A 18 0.04 -25.14 -16.34
C PHE A 18 0.71 -24.09 -15.46
N GLU A 19 0.63 -24.27 -14.14
CA GLU A 19 1.28 -23.39 -13.18
C GLU A 19 2.80 -23.30 -13.43
N TYR A 20 3.48 -24.44 -13.60
CA TYR A 20 4.91 -24.46 -13.92
C TYR A 20 5.23 -23.69 -15.21
N ARG A 21 4.45 -23.89 -16.28
CA ARG A 21 4.67 -23.19 -17.56
C ARG A 21 4.46 -21.70 -17.42
N SER A 22 3.41 -21.28 -16.74
CA SER A 22 3.09 -19.87 -16.52
C SER A 22 4.20 -19.19 -15.71
N TRP A 23 4.63 -19.79 -14.59
CA TRP A 23 5.76 -19.25 -13.81
C TRP A 23 7.07 -19.25 -14.59
N ARG A 24 7.34 -20.28 -15.39
CA ARG A 24 8.53 -20.34 -16.25
C ARG A 24 8.51 -19.22 -17.29
N TYR A 25 7.35 -18.93 -17.87
CA TYR A 25 7.17 -17.83 -18.82
C TYR A 25 7.45 -16.47 -18.16
N VAL A 26 6.79 -16.18 -17.02
CA VAL A 26 7.00 -14.93 -16.26
C VAL A 26 8.46 -14.77 -15.86
N THR A 27 9.07 -15.82 -15.31
CA THR A 27 10.47 -15.82 -14.90
C THR A 27 11.39 -15.53 -16.09
N LYS A 28 11.20 -16.22 -17.22
CA LYS A 28 12.05 -16.06 -18.42
C LYS A 28 11.95 -14.62 -18.95
N ASN A 29 10.75 -14.07 -18.99
CA ASN A 29 10.51 -12.70 -19.42
C ASN A 29 11.20 -11.70 -18.50
N MET A 30 11.05 -11.81 -17.18
CA MET A 30 11.74 -10.93 -16.24
C MET A 30 13.26 -11.04 -16.34
N MET A 31 13.81 -12.25 -16.53
CA MET A 31 15.24 -12.46 -16.72
C MET A 31 15.75 -11.83 -18.02
N ALA A 32 14.97 -11.87 -19.10
CA ALA A 32 15.33 -11.27 -20.39
C ALA A 32 15.38 -9.73 -20.35
N HIS A 33 14.65 -9.11 -19.41
CA HIS A 33 14.60 -7.65 -19.22
C HIS A 33 15.49 -7.16 -18.07
N LEU A 34 16.45 -7.99 -17.62
CA LEU A 34 17.47 -7.55 -16.68
C LEU A 34 18.42 -6.56 -17.38
N PRO A 35 18.76 -5.43 -16.72
CA PRO A 35 19.72 -4.49 -17.27
C PRO A 35 21.09 -5.17 -17.45
N LYS A 36 21.76 -4.89 -18.58
CA LYS A 36 23.15 -5.30 -18.80
C LYS A 36 24.05 -4.53 -17.82
N GLY A 37 24.88 -5.24 -17.06
CA GLY A 37 25.77 -4.63 -16.07
C GLY A 37 25.03 -4.15 -14.82
N ILE A 38 24.51 -5.09 -14.02
CA ILE A 38 23.92 -4.79 -12.71
C ILE A 38 24.99 -4.10 -11.84
N LYS A 39 24.88 -2.77 -11.71
CA LYS A 39 25.73 -2.02 -10.79
C LYS A 39 25.34 -2.46 -9.38
N LYS A 40 26.31 -2.97 -8.61
CA LYS A 40 26.14 -3.11 -7.16
C LYS A 40 25.90 -1.71 -6.60
N HIS A 41 24.66 -1.40 -6.21
CA HIS A 41 24.39 -0.18 -5.47
C HIS A 41 25.09 -0.28 -4.10
N GLN A 42 25.86 0.74 -3.72
CA GLN A 42 26.37 0.87 -2.36
C GLN A 42 25.17 1.23 -1.45
N GLY A 43 24.66 0.23 -0.74
CA GLY A 43 23.52 0.38 0.16
C GLY A 43 22.15 0.31 -0.54
N SER A 44 21.15 -0.16 0.22
CA SER A 44 19.75 -0.22 -0.17
C SER A 44 18.93 0.69 0.73
N ILE A 45 18.33 1.72 0.13
CA ILE A 45 17.55 2.76 0.80
C ILE A 45 16.07 2.57 0.42
N PRO A 46 15.16 2.40 1.41
CA PRO A 46 13.72 2.34 1.18
C PRO A 46 13.23 3.44 0.25
N TYR A 47 12.23 3.14 -0.58
CA TYR A 47 11.59 4.07 -1.52
C TYR A 47 12.46 4.62 -2.68
N ILE A 48 13.77 4.36 -2.67
CA ILE A 48 14.72 4.85 -3.68
C ILE A 48 15.30 3.70 -4.50
N ASN A 49 15.89 2.70 -3.84
CA ASN A 49 16.53 1.57 -4.51
C ASN A 49 16.50 0.26 -3.70
N LYS A 50 15.91 0.25 -2.49
CA LYS A 50 15.69 -0.99 -1.76
C LYS A 50 14.51 -1.75 -2.39
N PRO A 51 14.74 -2.94 -2.95
CA PRO A 51 13.70 -3.70 -3.63
C PRO A 51 12.58 -4.05 -2.65
N GLY A 52 11.34 -4.06 -3.14
CA GLY A 52 10.18 -4.39 -2.33
C GLY A 52 9.09 -5.12 -3.10
N ILE A 53 8.04 -5.50 -2.39
CA ILE A 53 6.81 -5.99 -2.97
C ILE A 53 5.66 -5.07 -2.57
N ALA A 54 4.63 -5.02 -3.41
CA ALA A 54 3.33 -4.44 -3.07
C ALA A 54 2.24 -5.48 -3.27
N PHE A 55 1.34 -5.59 -2.30
CA PHE A 55 0.08 -6.28 -2.50
C PHE A 55 -0.97 -5.27 -2.97
N SER A 56 -1.70 -5.61 -4.03
CA SER A 56 -2.76 -4.80 -4.61
C SER A 56 -4.02 -5.67 -4.70
N PHE A 57 -5.09 -5.26 -4.02
CA PHE A 57 -6.33 -6.01 -3.90
C PHE A 57 -7.45 -5.35 -4.69
N ASP A 58 -8.07 -6.09 -5.60
CA ASP A 58 -9.11 -5.60 -6.50
C ASP A 58 -10.51 -6.02 -6.03
N ASP A 59 -11.49 -5.16 -6.34
CA ASP A 59 -12.93 -5.28 -6.08
C ASP A 59 -13.38 -5.04 -4.63
N SER A 60 -13.94 -3.85 -4.34
CA SER A 60 -14.41 -3.50 -2.99
C SER A 60 -15.64 -4.27 -2.51
N PHE A 61 -16.30 -5.07 -3.34
CA PHE A 61 -17.29 -6.02 -2.82
C PHE A 61 -16.65 -7.08 -1.89
N ARG A 62 -15.32 -7.18 -1.86
CA ARG A 62 -14.53 -8.13 -1.06
C ARG A 62 -13.95 -7.54 0.22
N ILE A 63 -14.38 -6.33 0.62
CA ILE A 63 -13.83 -5.61 1.79
C ILE A 63 -13.79 -6.49 3.04
N GLU A 64 -14.84 -7.26 3.30
CA GLU A 64 -14.90 -8.11 4.49
C GLU A 64 -13.78 -9.16 4.50
N HIS A 65 -13.41 -9.69 3.33
CA HIS A 65 -12.31 -10.66 3.22
C HIS A 65 -10.98 -10.00 3.60
N TRP A 66 -10.73 -8.81 3.06
CA TRP A 66 -9.54 -8.02 3.36
C TRP A 66 -9.47 -7.64 4.84
N TYR A 67 -10.59 -7.23 5.40
CA TYR A 67 -10.67 -6.73 6.76
C TYR A 67 -10.57 -7.84 7.80
N LYS A 68 -11.29 -8.95 7.59
CA LYS A 68 -11.33 -10.09 8.52
C LYS A 68 -10.04 -10.91 8.47
N TYR A 69 -9.54 -11.19 7.27
CA TYR A 69 -8.42 -12.12 7.09
C TYR A 69 -7.09 -11.45 6.74
N GLY A 70 -7.10 -10.30 6.05
CA GLY A 70 -5.89 -9.56 5.68
C GLY A 70 -5.37 -8.64 6.80
N ARG A 71 -6.23 -7.78 7.35
CA ARG A 71 -5.85 -6.76 8.34
C ARG A 71 -5.01 -7.30 9.51
N PRO A 72 -5.35 -8.44 10.16
CA PRO A 72 -4.50 -8.97 11.25
C PRO A 72 -3.10 -9.36 10.79
N ILE A 73 -2.98 -9.94 9.59
CA ILE A 73 -1.70 -10.34 9.00
C ILE A 73 -0.86 -9.10 8.69
N PHE A 74 -1.46 -8.10 8.06
CA PHE A 74 -0.76 -6.87 7.70
C PHE A 74 -0.29 -6.10 8.93
N GLY A 75 -1.14 -5.96 9.95
CA GLY A 75 -0.79 -5.32 11.21
C GLY A 75 0.33 -6.06 11.98
N TYR A 76 0.22 -7.38 12.12
CA TYR A 76 1.26 -8.19 12.80
C TYR A 76 2.63 -8.06 12.11
N TYR A 77 2.62 -7.93 10.79
CA TYR A 77 3.82 -7.92 9.97
C TYR A 77 4.30 -6.52 9.52
N ASP A 78 3.68 -5.42 9.95
CA ASP A 78 4.05 -4.07 9.49
C ASP A 78 4.07 -3.99 7.95
N VAL A 79 3.02 -4.53 7.30
CA VAL A 79 2.89 -4.58 5.83
C VAL A 79 1.86 -3.55 5.39
N LYS A 80 2.23 -2.71 4.42
CA LYS A 80 1.29 -1.86 3.69
C LYS A 80 0.79 -2.55 2.43
N ALA A 81 -0.46 -2.27 2.06
CA ALA A 81 -1.13 -2.81 0.88
C ALA A 81 -1.93 -1.70 0.17
N THR A 82 -2.32 -1.96 -1.07
CA THR A 82 -3.23 -1.13 -1.85
C THR A 82 -4.56 -1.86 -2.02
N PHE A 83 -5.68 -1.21 -1.70
CA PHE A 83 -7.03 -1.72 -1.92
C PHE A 83 -7.72 -0.85 -2.99
N ASN A 84 -8.00 -1.44 -4.15
CA ASN A 84 -8.58 -0.76 -5.28
C ASN A 84 -10.11 -0.91 -5.23
N ILE A 85 -10.81 0.19 -5.00
CA ILE A 85 -12.24 0.19 -4.73
C ILE A 85 -13.06 0.71 -5.93
N ASN A 86 -14.28 0.23 -6.06
CA ASN A 86 -15.31 0.70 -6.98
C ASN A 86 -16.52 1.25 -6.19
N GLY A 87 -17.54 1.74 -6.89
CA GLY A 87 -18.64 2.49 -6.27
C GLY A 87 -19.74 1.65 -5.64
N PHE A 88 -19.81 0.35 -5.97
CA PHE A 88 -20.87 -0.54 -5.53
C PHE A 88 -20.44 -2.00 -5.51
N HIS A 89 -21.17 -2.80 -4.75
CA HIS A 89 -20.98 -4.23 -4.66
C HIS A 89 -21.48 -4.88 -5.96
N HIS A 90 -20.64 -5.44 -6.83
CA HIS A 90 -21.12 -5.99 -8.12
C HIS A 90 -21.95 -7.29 -8.01
N TYR A 91 -21.95 -7.92 -6.83
CA TYR A 91 -22.85 -9.02 -6.43
C TYR A 91 -23.92 -8.48 -5.47
N GLU A 92 -24.84 -9.31 -4.96
CA GLU A 92 -25.89 -8.84 -4.02
C GLU A 92 -26.74 -7.69 -4.61
N ASP A 93 -27.37 -7.94 -5.76
CA ASP A 93 -28.26 -6.98 -6.43
C ASP A 93 -27.61 -5.63 -6.80
N GLN A 94 -26.28 -5.60 -6.99
CA GLN A 94 -25.54 -4.40 -7.33
C GLN A 94 -25.70 -3.26 -6.30
N ARG A 95 -25.80 -3.61 -5.02
CA ARG A 95 -26.08 -2.66 -3.94
C ARG A 95 -24.93 -1.67 -3.66
N PRO A 96 -25.22 -0.49 -3.10
CA PRO A 96 -24.20 0.40 -2.56
C PRO A 96 -23.42 -0.25 -1.39
N HIS A 97 -22.23 0.28 -1.12
CA HIS A 97 -21.52 -0.03 0.12
C HIS A 97 -22.30 0.47 1.34
N THR A 98 -22.37 -0.35 2.37
CA THR A 98 -22.90 0.01 3.69
C THR A 98 -21.92 0.94 4.41
N GLN A 99 -22.42 1.67 5.42
CA GLN A 99 -21.56 2.49 6.27
C GLN A 99 -20.49 1.65 7.00
N SER A 100 -20.78 0.39 7.34
CA SER A 100 -19.81 -0.51 7.97
C SER A 100 -18.65 -0.84 7.03
N GLU A 101 -18.93 -1.11 5.75
CA GLU A 101 -17.89 -1.36 4.74
C GLU A 101 -17.04 -0.10 4.49
N ILE A 102 -17.66 1.08 4.48
CA ILE A 102 -16.95 2.37 4.39
C ILE A 102 -16.04 2.58 5.60
N ASP A 103 -16.54 2.31 6.81
CA ASP A 103 -15.76 2.40 8.05
C ASP A 103 -14.57 1.42 8.02
N MET A 104 -14.76 0.19 7.52
CA MET A 104 -13.68 -0.80 7.34
C MET A 104 -12.59 -0.29 6.38
N LEU A 105 -12.97 0.30 5.24
CA LEU A 105 -12.01 0.88 4.29
C LEU A 105 -11.23 2.04 4.90
N LEU A 106 -11.89 2.91 5.66
CA LEU A 106 -11.25 4.05 6.31
C LEU A 106 -10.39 3.64 7.51
N ASP A 107 -10.74 2.56 8.20
CA ASP A 107 -9.86 1.91 9.19
C ASP A 107 -8.61 1.34 8.49
N LEU A 108 -8.74 0.60 7.39
CA LEU A 108 -7.60 0.14 6.59
C LEU A 108 -6.69 1.30 6.15
N GLN A 109 -7.29 2.40 5.66
CA GLN A 109 -6.56 3.62 5.32
C GLN A 109 -5.80 4.17 6.53
N SER A 110 -6.44 4.27 7.70
CA SER A 110 -5.81 4.79 8.91
C SER A 110 -4.63 3.94 9.42
N ASN A 111 -4.58 2.67 9.03
CA ASN A 111 -3.49 1.74 9.30
C ASN A 111 -2.35 1.81 8.24
N GLY A 112 -2.31 2.86 7.42
CA GLY A 112 -1.22 3.08 6.46
C GLY A 112 -1.41 2.45 5.09
N HIS A 113 -2.56 1.80 4.84
CA HIS A 113 -2.88 1.22 3.54
C HIS A 113 -3.34 2.29 2.54
N GLU A 114 -3.09 2.05 1.26
CA GLU A 114 -3.60 2.89 0.19
C GLU A 114 -5.01 2.45 -0.18
N ILE A 115 -5.95 3.38 -0.22
CA ILE A 115 -7.24 3.20 -0.90
C ILE A 115 -7.11 3.83 -2.29
N ALA A 116 -7.16 2.98 -3.30
CA ALA A 116 -6.93 3.31 -4.70
C ALA A 116 -8.22 3.18 -5.52
N HIS A 117 -8.18 3.73 -6.73
CA HIS A 117 -9.35 3.86 -7.59
C HIS A 117 -9.46 2.65 -8.53
N HIS A 118 -10.66 2.07 -8.69
CA HIS A 118 -10.92 0.93 -9.56
C HIS A 118 -12.11 1.10 -10.51
N GLY A 119 -12.50 2.36 -10.78
CA GLY A 119 -13.64 2.67 -11.65
C GLY A 119 -14.96 2.56 -10.90
N PHE A 120 -15.89 3.48 -11.15
CA PHE A 120 -17.16 3.51 -10.41
C PHE A 120 -18.02 2.26 -10.67
N ASN A 121 -18.23 1.89 -11.94
CA ASN A 121 -19.05 0.74 -12.32
C ASN A 121 -18.25 -0.48 -12.76
N HIS A 122 -16.95 -0.48 -12.49
CA HIS A 122 -16.02 -1.54 -12.85
C HIS A 122 -16.16 -1.93 -14.33
N LYS A 123 -16.14 -0.91 -15.21
CA LYS A 123 -16.22 -1.10 -16.66
C LYS A 123 -14.83 -1.14 -17.28
N SER A 124 -14.67 -2.05 -18.25
CA SER A 124 -13.47 -2.16 -19.08
C SER A 124 -13.17 -0.84 -19.79
N ALA A 125 -11.97 -0.30 -19.57
CA ALA A 125 -11.52 0.93 -20.19
C ALA A 125 -11.46 0.82 -21.72
N TYR A 126 -11.10 -0.36 -22.22
CA TYR A 126 -11.09 -0.63 -23.67
C TYR A 126 -12.50 -0.69 -24.26
N LYS A 127 -13.33 -1.63 -23.77
CA LYS A 127 -14.65 -1.88 -24.37
C LYS A 127 -15.57 -0.67 -24.24
N TYR A 128 -15.57 -0.02 -23.09
CA TYR A 128 -16.43 1.15 -22.85
C TYR A 128 -16.01 2.34 -23.71
N SER A 129 -14.71 2.64 -23.79
CA SER A 129 -14.22 3.73 -24.63
C SER A 129 -14.47 3.47 -26.12
N LYS A 130 -14.39 2.22 -26.59
CA LYS A 130 -14.74 1.88 -27.98
C LYS A 130 -16.22 2.10 -28.29
N GLU A 131 -17.10 1.78 -27.35
CA GLU A 131 -18.55 1.87 -27.56
C GLU A 131 -19.10 3.29 -27.33
N LYS A 132 -18.68 3.95 -26.24
CA LYS A 132 -19.24 5.21 -25.75
C LYS A 132 -18.29 6.40 -25.83
N GLY A 133 -17.02 6.17 -26.16
CA GLY A 133 -15.97 7.19 -26.22
C GLY A 133 -15.21 7.36 -24.90
N LEU A 134 -13.92 7.72 -25.04
CA LEU A 134 -12.99 7.89 -23.92
C LEU A 134 -13.47 8.90 -22.87
N LYS A 135 -13.97 10.06 -23.31
CA LYS A 135 -14.46 11.10 -22.40
C LYS A 135 -15.61 10.60 -21.53
N LYS A 136 -16.54 9.85 -22.12
CA LYS A 136 -17.68 9.29 -21.39
C LYS A 136 -17.23 8.24 -20.38
N TRP A 137 -16.27 7.38 -20.74
CA TRP A 137 -15.66 6.45 -19.80
C TRP A 137 -15.00 7.17 -18.61
N ILE A 138 -14.26 8.26 -18.84
CA ILE A 138 -13.64 9.07 -17.77
C ILE A 138 -14.71 9.69 -16.85
N GLU A 139 -15.77 10.26 -17.43
CA GLU A 139 -16.89 10.84 -16.66
C GLU A 139 -17.58 9.78 -15.78
N ASP A 140 -17.91 8.63 -16.36
CA ASP A 140 -18.72 7.60 -15.72
C ASP A 140 -17.92 6.75 -14.73
N GLU A 141 -16.65 6.44 -15.02
CA GLU A 141 -15.85 5.56 -14.18
C GLU A 141 -14.94 6.35 -13.24
N ILE A 142 -14.23 7.36 -13.75
CA ILE A 142 -13.17 8.04 -12.99
C ILE A 142 -13.74 9.13 -12.12
N ILE A 143 -14.40 10.12 -12.73
CA ILE A 143 -14.93 11.29 -12.05
C ILE A 143 -16.05 10.89 -11.08
N SER A 144 -16.92 9.96 -11.49
CA SER A 144 -18.03 9.52 -10.64
C SER A 144 -17.56 8.83 -9.36
N LEU A 145 -16.50 8.01 -9.41
CA LEU A 145 -15.98 7.40 -8.19
C LEU A 145 -15.27 8.42 -7.29
N PHE A 146 -14.53 9.40 -7.83
CA PHE A 146 -13.99 10.47 -7.00
C PHE A 146 -15.11 11.22 -6.25
N LYS A 147 -16.18 11.61 -6.94
CA LYS A 147 -17.34 12.25 -6.32
C LYS A 147 -17.99 11.37 -5.26
N TRP A 148 -18.11 10.07 -5.52
CA TRP A 148 -18.63 9.13 -4.54
C TRP A 148 -17.74 9.08 -3.29
N MET A 149 -16.42 8.96 -3.45
CA MET A 149 -15.45 8.91 -2.34
C MET A 149 -15.44 10.20 -1.51
N GLU A 150 -15.56 11.38 -2.14
CA GLU A 150 -15.60 12.68 -1.46
C GLU A 150 -16.80 12.84 -0.51
N ASN A 151 -17.90 12.14 -0.82
CA ASN A 151 -19.13 12.14 -0.04
C ASN A 151 -19.14 11.08 1.08
N GLN A 152 -18.10 10.24 1.19
CA GLN A 152 -18.00 9.26 2.26
C GLN A 152 -17.17 9.77 3.44
N SER A 153 -17.54 9.33 4.63
CA SER A 153 -16.74 9.55 5.84
C SER A 153 -16.95 8.40 6.82
N HIS A 154 -15.95 8.17 7.66
CA HIS A 154 -16.02 7.18 8.72
C HIS A 154 -17.04 7.67 9.75
N SER A 155 -17.99 6.83 10.14
CA SER A 155 -19.14 7.19 10.97
C SER A 155 -18.77 7.80 12.33
N LYS A 156 -17.68 7.31 12.94
CA LYS A 156 -17.16 7.78 14.23
C LYS A 156 -16.15 8.92 14.15
N THR A 157 -15.16 8.82 13.26
CA THR A 157 -14.04 9.77 13.22
C THR A 157 -14.25 10.93 12.25
N ASN A 158 -15.25 10.83 11.37
CA ASN A 158 -15.48 11.72 10.23
C ASN A 158 -14.28 11.82 9.26
N GLU A 159 -13.30 10.92 9.38
CA GLU A 159 -12.20 10.83 8.42
C GLU A 159 -12.79 10.51 7.04
N LYS A 160 -12.29 11.20 6.01
CA LYS A 160 -12.66 10.96 4.62
C LYS A 160 -11.58 10.16 3.90
N PHE A 161 -11.93 9.60 2.75
CA PHE A 161 -10.93 9.01 1.87
C PHE A 161 -9.86 10.04 1.47
N LYS A 162 -8.61 9.60 1.45
CA LYS A 162 -7.52 10.36 0.83
C LYS A 162 -7.69 10.29 -0.68
N HIS A 163 -7.20 11.30 -1.38
CA HIS A 163 -7.30 11.33 -2.84
C HIS A 163 -6.46 10.17 -3.45
N PRO A 164 -7.07 9.27 -4.22
CA PRO A 164 -6.37 8.14 -4.84
C PRO A 164 -5.17 8.56 -5.70
N VAL A 165 -4.01 7.93 -5.47
CA VAL A 165 -2.78 8.15 -6.25
C VAL A 165 -2.73 7.22 -7.46
N SER A 166 -3.16 5.97 -7.26
CA SER A 166 -3.12 4.91 -8.26
C SER A 166 -4.51 4.53 -8.76
N PHE A 167 -4.53 4.07 -10.01
CA PHE A 167 -5.71 3.50 -10.65
C PHE A 167 -5.44 2.07 -11.10
N ALA A 168 -6.41 1.22 -10.83
CA ALA A 168 -6.43 -0.19 -11.16
C ALA A 168 -7.40 -0.41 -12.34
N LEU A 169 -6.94 -0.99 -13.45
CA LEU A 169 -7.80 -1.22 -14.62
C LEU A 169 -8.74 -2.42 -14.42
N PRO A 170 -10.08 -2.25 -14.42
CA PRO A 170 -11.03 -3.35 -14.43
C PRO A 170 -10.74 -4.33 -15.57
N TYR A 171 -10.73 -5.62 -15.26
CA TYR A 171 -10.40 -6.72 -16.19
C TYR A 171 -9.02 -6.61 -16.86
N SER A 172 -8.21 -5.61 -16.50
CA SER A 172 -6.94 -5.27 -17.16
C SER A 172 -7.05 -5.08 -18.67
N GLU A 173 -8.21 -4.63 -19.15
CA GLU A 173 -8.48 -4.33 -20.56
C GLU A 173 -8.36 -2.81 -20.81
N TYR A 174 -7.45 -2.42 -21.70
CA TYR A 174 -7.14 -1.01 -21.97
C TYR A 174 -6.54 -0.79 -23.37
N GLU A 175 -6.61 0.45 -23.84
CA GLU A 175 -5.73 1.00 -24.88
C GLU A 175 -4.73 2.00 -24.27
N ASN A 176 -3.64 2.26 -25.00
CA ASN A 176 -2.62 3.22 -24.56
C ASN A 176 -3.21 4.62 -24.30
N GLU A 177 -4.20 5.01 -25.09
CA GLU A 177 -4.90 6.30 -24.97
C GLU A 177 -5.61 6.45 -23.62
N ASN A 178 -6.25 5.37 -23.12
CA ASN A 178 -6.87 5.39 -21.80
C ASN A 178 -5.85 5.77 -20.71
N ILE A 179 -4.63 5.20 -20.78
CA ILE A 179 -3.59 5.42 -19.77
C ILE A 179 -2.98 6.83 -19.94
N SER A 180 -2.66 7.24 -21.16
CA SER A 180 -2.04 8.54 -21.42
C SER A 180 -2.94 9.70 -21.05
N GLU A 181 -4.27 9.54 -21.17
CA GLU A 181 -5.23 10.57 -20.80
C GLU A 181 -5.39 10.69 -19.28
N ILE A 182 -5.46 9.56 -18.57
CA ILE A 182 -5.83 9.60 -17.14
C ILE A 182 -4.64 9.85 -16.21
N THR A 183 -3.43 9.52 -16.66
CA THR A 183 -2.21 9.66 -15.84
C THR A 183 -1.91 11.13 -15.50
N PRO A 184 -1.67 12.04 -16.47
CA PRO A 184 -1.32 13.42 -16.12
C PRO A 184 -2.44 14.15 -15.36
N ASN A 185 -3.70 13.77 -15.61
CA ASN A 185 -4.88 14.49 -15.12
C ASN A 185 -5.38 13.96 -13.75
N TYR A 186 -5.37 12.65 -13.55
CA TYR A 186 -6.07 12.02 -12.42
C TYR A 186 -5.14 11.19 -11.53
N PHE A 187 -4.19 10.42 -12.07
CA PHE A 187 -3.43 9.43 -11.29
C PHE A 187 -1.93 9.47 -11.55
N LYS A 188 -1.10 9.28 -10.53
CA LYS A 188 0.35 9.15 -10.77
C LYS A 188 0.65 7.89 -11.60
N VAL A 189 -0.06 6.79 -11.32
CA VAL A 189 0.24 5.48 -11.87
C VAL A 189 -1.04 4.69 -12.16
N VAL A 190 -1.01 3.90 -13.22
CA VAL A 190 -2.10 3.03 -13.67
C VAL A 190 -1.61 1.59 -13.70
N ARG A 191 -2.12 0.77 -12.78
CA ARG A 191 -1.79 -0.65 -12.66
C ARG A 191 -2.64 -1.47 -13.64
N GLY A 192 -1.95 -2.21 -14.50
CA GLY A 192 -2.54 -3.28 -15.31
C GLY A 192 -2.05 -4.66 -14.88
N HIS A 193 -2.24 -5.65 -15.74
CA HIS A 193 -1.83 -7.04 -15.48
C HIS A 193 -0.39 -7.33 -15.94
N LEU A 194 -0.13 -8.61 -16.21
CA LEU A 194 1.13 -9.16 -16.68
C LEU A 194 1.58 -8.50 -18.00
N HIS A 195 2.83 -8.07 -18.01
CA HIS A 195 3.50 -7.47 -19.16
C HIS A 195 4.79 -8.22 -19.50
N LYS A 196 5.49 -7.82 -20.57
CA LYS A 196 6.80 -8.41 -20.95
C LYS A 196 7.87 -8.15 -19.87
N ASN A 197 7.83 -6.95 -19.30
CA ASN A 197 8.64 -6.56 -18.16
C ASN A 197 7.70 -6.39 -16.96
N ASN A 198 7.83 -7.23 -15.93
CA ASN A 198 6.98 -7.25 -14.73
C ASN A 198 7.68 -6.64 -13.50
N PHE A 199 8.69 -5.80 -13.72
CA PHE A 199 9.23 -4.98 -12.65
C PHE A 199 8.49 -3.66 -12.57
N ALA A 200 8.23 -3.21 -11.34
CA ALA A 200 7.83 -1.85 -11.06
C ALA A 200 9.07 -1.05 -10.61
N ASN A 201 9.37 0.04 -11.31
CA ASN A 201 10.46 0.94 -10.95
C ASN A 201 9.96 1.97 -9.92
N PHE A 202 10.83 2.44 -9.04
CA PHE A 202 10.51 3.60 -8.21
C PHE A 202 10.27 4.84 -9.06
N ASN A 203 9.40 5.72 -8.56
CA ASN A 203 8.99 6.96 -9.25
C ASN A 203 8.38 6.70 -10.63
N CYS A 204 7.76 5.54 -10.84
CA CYS A 204 7.06 5.26 -12.08
C CYS A 204 5.86 6.18 -12.27
N THR A 205 5.58 6.53 -13.53
CA THR A 205 4.40 7.28 -13.94
C THR A 205 3.75 6.56 -15.12
N GLY A 206 2.43 6.60 -15.21
CA GLY A 206 1.71 5.86 -16.26
C GLY A 206 1.57 4.38 -15.93
N PHE A 207 1.76 3.50 -16.92
CA PHE A 207 1.54 2.07 -16.73
C PHE A 207 2.53 1.42 -15.76
N VAL A 208 2.01 0.61 -14.84
CA VAL A 208 2.80 -0.32 -14.01
C VAL A 208 2.23 -1.75 -14.11
N PRO A 209 3.07 -2.78 -14.34
CA PRO A 209 2.63 -4.15 -14.43
C PRO A 209 2.37 -4.75 -13.05
N SER A 210 1.50 -5.77 -13.01
CA SER A 210 1.30 -6.61 -11.82
C SER A 210 1.20 -8.09 -12.20
N ILE A 211 1.34 -8.96 -11.21
CA ILE A 211 1.22 -10.41 -11.37
C ILE A 211 0.05 -10.87 -10.50
N CYS A 212 -1.01 -11.40 -11.14
CA CYS A 212 -2.11 -12.03 -10.42
C CYS A 212 -1.63 -13.27 -9.67
N ILE A 213 -1.92 -13.35 -8.38
CA ILE A 213 -1.54 -14.47 -7.50
C ILE A 213 -2.75 -15.18 -6.89
N ASP A 214 -3.94 -14.97 -7.44
CA ASP A 214 -5.10 -15.75 -7.07
C ASP A 214 -4.94 -17.22 -7.49
N SER A 215 -5.72 -18.09 -6.84
CA SER A 215 -5.64 -19.55 -6.91
C SER A 215 -5.85 -20.15 -8.31
N VAL A 216 -6.45 -19.39 -9.25
CA VAL A 216 -6.57 -19.74 -10.68
C VAL A 216 -5.25 -19.64 -11.41
N TYR A 217 -4.44 -18.64 -11.07
CA TYR A 217 -3.34 -18.21 -11.92
C TYR A 217 -2.00 -18.74 -11.39
N LEU A 218 -1.58 -18.28 -10.21
CA LEU A 218 -0.18 -18.36 -9.78
C LEU A 218 -0.03 -18.20 -8.25
N SER A 219 -0.73 -18.97 -7.42
CA SER A 219 -0.66 -18.79 -5.95
C SER A 219 0.58 -19.38 -5.27
N ASN A 220 1.49 -20.04 -6.01
CA ASN A 220 2.62 -20.73 -5.39
C ASN A 220 3.78 -19.81 -4.96
N ALA A 221 3.90 -19.64 -3.64
CA ALA A 221 4.90 -18.79 -2.99
C ALA A 221 6.36 -19.14 -3.33
N LYS A 222 6.67 -20.39 -3.72
CA LYS A 222 8.03 -20.79 -4.14
C LYS A 222 8.47 -20.06 -5.40
N TYR A 223 7.58 -19.89 -6.36
CA TYR A 223 7.89 -19.19 -7.60
C TYR A 223 7.91 -17.67 -7.39
N MET A 224 7.02 -17.13 -6.55
CA MET A 224 7.09 -15.74 -6.12
C MET A 224 8.44 -15.41 -5.49
N ASN A 225 8.96 -16.27 -4.60
CA ASN A 225 10.30 -16.13 -4.04
C ASN A 225 11.40 -16.14 -5.11
N LYS A 226 11.24 -16.92 -6.20
CA LYS A 226 12.17 -16.88 -7.33
C LYS A 226 12.15 -15.50 -8.01
N LEU A 227 10.96 -14.92 -8.22
CA LEU A 227 10.85 -13.57 -8.78
C LEU A 227 11.44 -12.52 -7.85
N MET A 228 11.17 -12.60 -6.56
CA MET A 228 11.76 -11.73 -5.52
C MET A 228 13.28 -11.74 -5.58
N LYS A 229 13.91 -12.92 -5.70
CA LYS A 229 15.38 -13.04 -5.86
C LYS A 229 15.89 -12.38 -7.14
N ILE A 230 15.09 -12.32 -8.21
CA ILE A 230 15.45 -11.64 -9.44
C ILE A 230 15.30 -10.12 -9.25
N ALA A 231 14.18 -9.65 -8.68
CA ALA A 231 13.94 -8.23 -8.36
C ALA A 231 14.98 -7.66 -7.40
N LYS A 232 15.41 -8.45 -6.41
CA LYS A 232 16.50 -8.10 -5.51
C LYS A 232 17.79 -7.73 -6.24
N LYS A 233 18.12 -8.46 -7.33
CA LYS A 233 19.32 -8.18 -8.13
C LYS A 233 19.24 -6.86 -8.88
N THR A 234 18.03 -6.32 -9.12
CA THR A 234 17.83 -5.09 -9.88
C THR A 234 17.50 -3.88 -9.03
N GLY A 235 17.23 -4.06 -7.73
CA GLY A 235 16.71 -2.99 -6.87
C GLY A 235 15.30 -2.54 -7.25
N ARG A 236 14.56 -3.37 -8.00
CA ARG A 236 13.20 -3.06 -8.47
C ARG A 236 12.14 -3.79 -7.65
N ASN A 237 10.90 -3.39 -7.86
CA ASN A 237 9.75 -3.87 -7.11
C ASN A 237 8.90 -4.85 -7.93
N ILE A 238 8.05 -5.61 -7.23
CA ILE A 238 7.03 -6.48 -7.82
C ILE A 238 5.68 -6.13 -7.21
N ILE A 239 4.66 -5.95 -8.03
CA ILE A 239 3.28 -5.79 -7.58
C ILE A 239 2.56 -7.13 -7.75
N PHE A 240 2.07 -7.69 -6.65
CA PHE A 240 1.22 -8.86 -6.63
C PHE A 240 -0.24 -8.42 -6.53
N MET A 241 -1.01 -8.75 -7.55
CA MET A 241 -2.44 -8.48 -7.63
C MET A 241 -3.22 -9.68 -7.10
N CYS A 242 -4.21 -9.43 -6.26
CA CYS A 242 -5.15 -10.44 -5.76
C CYS A 242 -6.55 -9.83 -5.74
N HIS A 243 -7.59 -10.64 -5.58
CA HIS A 243 -8.93 -10.10 -5.29
C HIS A 243 -9.31 -10.39 -3.84
N SER A 244 -9.63 -11.64 -3.48
CA SER A 244 -9.95 -11.99 -2.08
C SER A 244 -8.79 -12.56 -1.27
N ILE A 245 -8.84 -12.38 0.04
CA ILE A 245 -8.02 -13.14 1.01
C ILE A 245 -8.97 -14.04 1.81
N LEU A 246 -9.01 -15.34 1.49
CA LEU A 246 -9.92 -16.29 2.12
C LEU A 246 -9.21 -17.58 2.51
N PRO A 247 -9.46 -18.13 3.71
CA PRO A 247 -9.03 -19.48 4.06
C PRO A 247 -9.49 -20.51 3.02
N ASP A 248 -8.68 -21.54 2.80
CA ASP A 248 -8.95 -22.56 1.75
C ASP A 248 -10.23 -23.37 2.03
N ASP A 249 -10.62 -23.48 3.30
CA ASP A 249 -11.79 -24.18 3.80
C ASP A 249 -13.10 -23.36 3.75
N VAL A 250 -13.00 -22.03 3.63
CA VAL A 250 -14.17 -21.16 3.41
C VAL A 250 -14.68 -21.36 1.99
N LYS A 251 -15.98 -21.63 1.84
CA LYS A 251 -16.61 -21.83 0.53
C LYS A 251 -17.20 -20.53 0.04
N TRP A 252 -17.25 -20.37 -1.28
CA TRP A 252 -17.87 -19.21 -1.91
C TRP A 252 -19.38 -19.13 -1.62
N ASP A 253 -20.05 -20.29 -1.58
CA ASP A 253 -21.46 -20.41 -1.22
C ASP A 253 -21.78 -19.91 0.21
N ASP A 254 -20.77 -19.81 1.09
CA ASP A 254 -20.97 -19.33 2.47
C ASP A 254 -21.35 -17.84 2.54
N PHE A 255 -21.17 -17.09 1.45
CA PHE A 255 -21.52 -15.67 1.33
C PHE A 255 -22.93 -15.44 0.77
N GLY A 256 -23.69 -16.50 0.50
CA GLY A 256 -25.05 -16.38 -0.04
C GLY A 256 -25.12 -15.90 -1.50
N TRP A 257 -23.98 -15.85 -2.19
CA TRP A 257 -23.92 -15.50 -3.61
C TRP A 257 -24.29 -16.72 -4.46
N GLU A 258 -25.16 -16.53 -5.46
CA GLU A 258 -25.52 -17.60 -6.38
C GLU A 258 -24.29 -18.10 -7.14
N LYS A 259 -24.24 -19.40 -7.42
CA LYS A 259 -23.24 -19.95 -8.33
C LYS A 259 -23.50 -19.39 -9.72
N ASP A 260 -22.58 -18.56 -10.19
CA ASP A 260 -22.51 -18.20 -11.60
C ASP A 260 -21.36 -18.95 -12.29
N ASP A 261 -21.46 -19.08 -13.61
CA ASP A 261 -20.44 -19.72 -14.44
C ASP A 261 -19.18 -18.85 -14.60
N SER A 262 -19.08 -17.70 -13.93
CA SER A 262 -17.99 -16.74 -14.15
C SER A 262 -16.72 -17.05 -13.34
N GLY A 263 -16.74 -18.10 -12.52
CA GLY A 263 -15.55 -18.64 -11.85
C GLY A 263 -15.04 -17.74 -10.72
N VAL A 264 -15.92 -16.94 -10.13
CA VAL A 264 -15.54 -15.85 -9.22
C VAL A 264 -14.94 -16.37 -7.92
N GLU A 265 -15.39 -17.55 -7.50
CA GLU A 265 -14.87 -18.31 -6.36
C GLU A 265 -13.37 -18.57 -6.43
N TRP A 266 -12.77 -18.53 -7.62
CA TRP A 266 -11.36 -18.83 -7.80
C TRP A 266 -10.45 -17.58 -7.71
N TRP A 267 -11.00 -16.36 -7.78
CA TRP A 267 -10.25 -15.10 -7.60
C TRP A 267 -10.01 -14.80 -6.13
N ARG A 268 -9.19 -15.65 -5.53
CA ARG A 268 -8.81 -15.58 -4.13
C ARG A 268 -7.41 -16.12 -3.91
N THR A 269 -6.77 -15.63 -2.86
CA THR A 269 -5.55 -16.19 -2.29
C THR A 269 -5.77 -16.49 -0.81
N SER A 270 -4.99 -17.40 -0.24
CA SER A 270 -5.15 -17.79 1.15
C SER A 270 -4.30 -16.93 2.11
N PRO A 271 -4.78 -16.70 3.35
CA PRO A 271 -3.98 -16.14 4.44
C PRO A 271 -2.59 -16.77 4.58
N ASP A 272 -2.52 -18.11 4.48
CA ASP A 272 -1.27 -18.87 4.54
C ASP A 272 -0.34 -18.54 3.36
N THR A 273 -0.89 -18.41 2.16
CA THR A 273 -0.12 -17.98 0.98
C THR A 273 0.46 -16.58 1.18
N ILE A 274 -0.36 -15.61 1.60
CA ILE A 274 0.09 -14.24 1.89
C ILE A 274 1.21 -14.25 2.94
N GLN A 275 1.04 -15.00 4.03
CA GLN A 275 2.05 -15.14 5.08
C GLN A 275 3.37 -15.74 4.56
N LYS A 276 3.31 -16.78 3.73
CA LYS A 276 4.50 -17.37 3.09
C LYS A 276 5.22 -16.37 2.19
N VAL A 277 4.48 -15.57 1.43
CA VAL A 277 5.03 -14.51 0.56
C VAL A 277 5.72 -13.43 1.41
N ILE A 278 5.10 -12.97 2.49
CA ILE A 278 5.68 -12.02 3.45
C ILE A 278 6.99 -12.58 4.03
N ASN A 279 6.99 -13.83 4.48
CA ASN A 279 8.17 -14.48 5.04
C ASN A 279 9.30 -14.60 4.02
N HIS A 280 8.99 -14.90 2.76
CA HIS A 280 9.96 -14.89 1.67
C HIS A 280 10.50 -13.49 1.38
N ALA A 281 9.65 -12.46 1.33
CA ALA A 281 10.08 -11.08 1.11
C ALA A 281 11.08 -10.64 2.20
N ARG A 282 10.77 -10.88 3.48
CA ARG A 282 11.69 -10.60 4.59
C ARG A 282 13.00 -11.36 4.51
N LYS A 283 12.96 -12.66 4.20
CA LYS A 283 14.18 -13.46 4.01
C LYS A 283 15.05 -12.92 2.87
N ASN A 284 14.44 -12.25 1.90
CA ASN A 284 15.15 -11.58 0.82
C ASN A 284 15.51 -10.12 1.13
N ASP A 285 15.29 -9.60 2.35
CA ASP A 285 15.51 -8.19 2.73
C ASP A 285 14.77 -7.22 1.78
N MET A 286 13.50 -7.52 1.55
CA MET A 286 12.61 -6.68 0.75
C MET A 286 11.68 -5.87 1.64
N GLU A 287 11.35 -4.67 1.18
CA GLU A 287 10.36 -3.80 1.82
C GLU A 287 8.93 -4.12 1.34
N PHE A 288 7.94 -3.62 2.08
CA PHE A 288 6.53 -3.68 1.73
C PHE A 288 6.03 -2.28 1.41
N TYR A 289 5.60 -2.07 0.16
CA TYR A 289 5.18 -0.77 -0.33
C TYR A 289 3.71 -0.79 -0.74
N THR A 290 3.07 0.38 -0.72
CA THR A 290 1.86 0.62 -1.51
C THR A 290 2.22 0.90 -2.98
N THR A 291 1.21 0.89 -3.85
CA THR A 291 1.37 1.27 -5.26
C THR A 291 1.74 2.76 -5.38
N ALA A 292 1.16 3.62 -4.53
CA ALA A 292 1.55 5.02 -4.40
C ALA A 292 3.04 5.22 -4.04
N GLU A 293 3.54 4.47 -3.05
CA GLU A 293 4.93 4.56 -2.61
C GLU A 293 5.90 4.09 -3.70
N ILE A 294 5.56 3.03 -4.43
CA ILE A 294 6.33 2.61 -5.63
C ILE A 294 6.34 3.73 -6.68
N ALA A 295 5.22 4.43 -6.88
CA ALA A 295 5.13 5.58 -7.78
C ALA A 295 5.86 6.84 -7.26
N GLY A 296 6.50 6.76 -6.08
CA GLY A 296 7.29 7.84 -5.49
C GLY A 296 6.45 8.89 -4.77
N VAL A 297 5.21 8.58 -4.41
CA VAL A 297 4.29 9.50 -3.74
C VAL A 297 4.22 9.17 -2.26
N ALA A 298 4.49 10.17 -1.43
CA ALA A 298 4.36 10.09 0.02
C ALA A 298 2.89 10.21 0.41
N THR A 299 2.42 9.32 1.30
CA THR A 299 1.08 9.39 1.88
C THR A 299 1.16 9.66 3.38
N PHE A 300 0.18 10.40 3.90
CA PHE A 300 0.16 10.82 5.30
C PHE A 300 -1.19 10.49 5.90
N ILE A 301 -1.19 9.78 7.03
CA ILE A 301 -2.43 9.45 7.75
C ILE A 301 -2.96 10.70 8.43
N ASP A 302 -2.11 11.39 9.19
CA ASP A 302 -2.46 12.64 9.86
C ASP A 302 -2.48 13.82 8.87
N ARG A 303 -3.64 14.47 8.73
CA ARG A 303 -3.82 15.63 7.86
C ARG A 303 -3.03 16.85 8.32
N ASN A 304 -2.81 17.00 9.63
CA ASN A 304 -1.99 18.08 10.16
C ASN A 304 -0.52 17.83 9.85
N LEU A 305 -0.04 16.59 9.92
CA LEU A 305 1.32 16.26 9.47
C LEU A 305 1.50 16.57 7.99
N GLU A 306 0.58 16.10 7.13
CA GLU A 306 0.61 16.41 5.69
C GLU A 306 0.65 17.92 5.45
N LYS A 307 -0.26 18.67 6.08
CA LYS A 307 -0.35 20.13 5.95
C LYS A 307 0.94 20.82 6.39
N SER A 308 1.53 20.39 7.49
CA SER A 308 2.79 20.95 7.98
C SER A 308 3.96 20.63 7.07
N VAL A 309 4.03 19.41 6.55
CA VAL A 309 5.05 19.02 5.57
C VAL A 309 4.92 19.86 4.30
N ARG A 310 3.71 20.03 3.75
CA ARG A 310 3.49 20.86 2.55
C ARG A 310 4.04 22.27 2.70
N LYS A 311 3.89 22.90 3.87
CA LYS A 311 4.43 24.24 4.15
C LYS A 311 5.96 24.32 4.07
N GLN A 312 6.65 23.20 4.21
CA GLN A 312 8.12 23.10 4.15
C GLN A 312 8.63 22.80 2.73
N LEU A 313 7.74 22.48 1.79
CA LEU A 313 8.10 22.16 0.41
C LEU A 313 8.18 23.43 -0.44
N SER A 314 8.92 23.32 -1.54
CA SER A 314 9.07 24.40 -2.52
C SER A 314 7.75 24.81 -3.17
N ASN A 315 6.85 23.84 -3.38
CA ASN A 315 5.51 24.07 -3.89
C ASN A 315 4.47 23.32 -3.01
N PRO A 316 3.78 24.02 -2.08
CA PRO A 316 2.82 23.40 -1.17
C PRO A 316 1.56 22.87 -1.88
N TYR A 317 1.30 23.32 -3.12
CA TYR A 317 0.10 23.01 -3.89
C TYR A 317 0.31 21.87 -4.90
N GLU A 318 1.48 21.24 -4.96
CA GLU A 318 1.65 20.06 -5.80
C GLU A 318 0.65 18.97 -5.41
N LYS A 319 0.05 18.35 -6.43
CA LYS A 319 -0.92 17.27 -6.26
C LYS A 319 -0.33 16.13 -5.42
N TRP A 320 0.92 15.76 -5.71
CA TRP A 320 1.62 14.65 -5.07
C TRP A 320 2.84 15.15 -4.31
N ILE A 321 2.99 14.74 -3.05
CA ILE A 321 4.23 14.99 -2.31
C ILE A 321 5.25 13.93 -2.73
N SER A 322 6.37 14.36 -3.29
CA SER A 322 7.42 13.48 -3.79
C SER A 322 8.27 12.92 -2.66
N ILE A 323 8.36 11.59 -2.53
CA ILE A 323 9.27 10.95 -1.54
C ILE A 323 10.72 11.38 -1.79
N LYS A 324 11.11 11.58 -3.06
CA LYS A 324 12.45 12.04 -3.41
C LYS A 324 12.73 13.44 -2.84
N GLU A 325 11.75 14.35 -2.89
CA GLU A 325 11.88 15.68 -2.30
C GLU A 325 12.01 15.60 -0.79
N LEU A 326 11.13 14.83 -0.12
CA LEU A 326 11.19 14.63 1.34
C LEU A 326 12.53 14.02 1.78
N SER A 327 13.07 13.11 0.98
CA SER A 327 14.34 12.45 1.29
C SER A 327 15.52 13.43 1.34
N CYS A 328 15.42 14.61 0.75
CA CYS A 328 16.49 15.62 0.76
C CYS A 328 16.49 16.51 2.01
N ILE A 329 15.42 16.49 2.80
CA ILE A 329 15.26 17.34 3.98
C ILE A 329 16.13 16.82 5.14
N LYS A 330 16.93 17.71 5.73
CA LYS A 330 17.83 17.40 6.86
C LYS A 330 17.36 17.93 8.20
N GLU A 331 16.60 19.01 8.19
CA GLU A 331 16.06 19.63 9.40
C GLU A 331 14.59 19.90 9.16
N LEU A 332 13.74 19.52 10.10
CA LEU A 332 12.30 19.67 9.97
C LEU A 332 11.67 20.15 11.28
N ASP A 333 10.98 21.28 11.21
CA ASP A 333 10.16 21.78 12.30
C ASP A 333 8.67 21.48 12.05
N LEU A 334 8.13 20.62 12.90
CA LEU A 334 6.73 20.22 12.95
C LEU A 334 6.08 20.60 14.29
N SER A 335 6.70 21.47 15.08
CA SER A 335 6.16 21.88 16.37
C SER A 335 4.84 22.66 16.26
N ASN A 336 4.00 22.57 17.28
CA ASN A 336 2.74 23.34 17.39
C ASN A 336 1.73 23.09 16.27
N ASN A 337 1.62 21.85 15.78
CA ASN A 337 0.77 21.54 14.63
C ASN A 337 -0.37 20.58 14.93
N SER A 338 -0.62 20.22 16.19
CA SER A 338 -1.67 19.25 16.57
C SER A 338 -1.54 17.91 15.84
N ILE A 339 -0.30 17.49 15.58
CA ILE A 339 -0.01 16.19 14.96
C ILE A 339 -0.22 15.11 16.02
N SER A 340 -0.90 14.03 15.66
CA SER A 340 -1.22 12.91 16.54
C SER A 340 -0.61 11.59 16.04
N ASN A 341 -0.43 11.45 14.73
CA ASN A 341 0.14 10.27 14.08
C ASN A 341 1.31 10.65 13.16
N LEU A 342 2.41 9.90 13.26
CA LEU A 342 3.66 10.14 12.54
C LEU A 342 3.81 9.36 11.23
N ASP A 343 2.82 8.58 10.77
CA ASP A 343 2.90 7.90 9.47
C ASP A 343 3.05 8.93 8.34
N GLY A 344 4.17 8.79 7.62
CA GLY A 344 4.68 9.73 6.64
C GLY A 344 6.08 10.26 7.01
N ILE A 345 6.48 10.17 8.29
CA ILE A 345 7.81 10.61 8.73
C ILE A 345 8.92 9.72 8.16
N GLN A 346 8.64 8.45 7.88
CA GLN A 346 9.62 7.49 7.36
C GLN A 346 10.22 7.86 5.99
N TYR A 347 9.60 8.80 5.26
CA TYR A 347 10.10 9.26 3.96
C TYR A 347 11.28 10.24 4.07
N PHE A 348 11.54 10.80 5.25
CA PHE A 348 12.61 11.79 5.48
C PHE A 348 13.96 11.11 5.75
N LEU A 349 14.45 10.36 4.75
CA LEU A 349 15.58 9.44 4.88
C LEU A 349 16.93 10.10 5.24
N ASN A 350 17.07 11.40 5.01
CA ASN A 350 18.26 12.17 5.40
C ASN A 350 18.01 13.14 6.56
N LEU A 351 16.89 13.01 7.28
CA LEU A 351 16.58 13.88 8.41
C LEU A 351 17.57 13.68 9.55
N GLU A 352 18.20 14.76 9.97
CA GLU A 352 19.18 14.81 11.05
C GLU A 352 18.61 15.49 12.31
N LYS A 353 17.76 16.51 12.14
CA LYS A 353 17.11 17.23 13.25
C LYS A 353 15.60 17.31 13.07
N LEU A 354 14.85 16.97 14.12
CA LEU A 354 13.38 16.95 14.08
C LEU A 354 12.78 17.61 15.33
N ASN A 355 12.00 18.68 15.13
CA ASN A 355 11.23 19.31 16.20
C ASN A 355 9.75 18.88 16.12
N LEU A 356 9.27 18.16 17.12
CA LEU A 356 7.88 17.69 17.29
C LEU A 356 7.22 18.28 18.55
N ARG A 357 7.80 19.34 19.16
CA ARG A 357 7.25 19.94 20.38
C ARG A 357 5.79 20.38 20.23
N ASN A 358 5.04 20.38 21.34
CA ASN A 358 3.65 20.90 21.38
C ASN A 358 2.72 20.23 20.35
N ASN A 359 2.72 18.90 20.30
CA ASN A 359 1.81 18.10 19.46
C ASN A 359 0.98 17.14 20.34
N GLN A 360 0.26 16.22 19.71
CA GLN A 360 -0.63 15.24 20.34
C GLN A 360 -0.12 13.79 20.13
N ILE A 361 1.19 13.61 19.94
CA ILE A 361 1.78 12.32 19.57
C ILE A 361 1.89 11.42 20.80
N THR A 362 1.37 10.21 20.67
CA THR A 362 1.44 9.15 21.70
C THR A 362 2.27 7.95 21.27
N ASP A 363 2.70 7.90 20.01
CA ASP A 363 3.51 6.81 19.47
C ASP A 363 4.67 7.35 18.63
N PHE A 364 5.88 7.09 19.10
CA PHE A 364 7.14 7.51 18.48
C PHE A 364 7.88 6.36 17.77
N ARG A 365 7.28 5.16 17.66
CA ARG A 365 7.92 3.96 17.09
C ARG A 365 8.41 4.15 15.66
N LEU A 366 7.76 5.01 14.88
CA LEU A 366 8.14 5.27 13.48
C LEU A 366 9.46 6.03 13.35
N LEU A 367 9.93 6.73 14.39
CA LEU A 367 11.20 7.46 14.34
C LEU A 367 12.41 6.52 14.15
N LYS A 368 12.30 5.23 14.51
CA LYS A 368 13.34 4.22 14.22
C LYS A 368 13.58 4.00 12.72
N LYS A 369 12.66 4.46 11.86
CA LYS A 369 12.78 4.37 10.40
C LYS A 369 13.59 5.55 9.82
N LEU A 370 14.07 6.47 10.65
CA LEU A 370 14.91 7.62 10.25
C LEU A 370 16.39 7.31 10.51
N PRO A 371 17.15 6.82 9.51
CA PRO A 371 18.48 6.26 9.73
C PRO A 371 19.55 7.30 10.07
N LYS A 372 19.27 8.60 9.86
CA LYS A 372 20.22 9.71 10.07
C LYS A 372 19.82 10.66 11.19
N LEU A 373 18.73 10.38 11.92
CA LEU A 373 18.24 11.28 12.94
C LEU A 373 19.22 11.32 14.12
N LYS A 374 19.66 12.52 14.48
CA LYS A 374 20.68 12.79 15.51
C LYS A 374 20.17 13.64 16.65
N GLU A 375 19.18 14.48 16.39
CA GLU A 375 18.61 15.42 17.36
C GLU A 375 17.09 15.41 17.23
N ILE A 376 16.41 15.34 18.37
CA ILE A 376 14.95 15.39 18.42
C ILE A 376 14.46 16.21 19.61
N SER A 377 13.36 16.94 19.40
CA SER A 377 12.63 17.61 20.46
C SER A 377 11.16 17.16 20.45
N ILE A 378 10.70 16.53 21.54
CA ILE A 378 9.34 15.95 21.65
C ILE A 378 8.56 16.46 22.86
N ASP A 379 9.04 17.53 23.49
CA ASP A 379 8.43 18.10 24.69
C ASP A 379 6.97 18.51 24.44
N GLN A 380 6.17 18.52 25.50
CA GLN A 380 4.78 18.97 25.44
C GLN A 380 3.89 18.15 24.47
N ASN A 381 4.22 16.87 24.29
CA ASN A 381 3.31 15.84 23.77
C ASN A 381 2.66 15.09 24.94
N PRO A 382 1.53 14.39 24.77
CA PRO A 382 0.84 13.71 25.87
C PRO A 382 1.73 12.79 26.73
N LEU A 383 2.66 12.06 26.10
CA LEU A 383 3.62 11.20 26.82
C LEU A 383 4.69 11.97 27.62
N THR A 384 4.93 13.24 27.29
CA THR A 384 5.95 14.08 27.93
C THR A 384 5.37 15.14 28.87
N ARG A 385 4.04 15.34 28.86
CA ARG A 385 3.31 16.27 29.75
C ARG A 385 3.03 15.72 31.14
N SER A 386 3.04 14.40 31.32
CA SER A 386 2.88 13.80 32.65
C SER A 386 4.12 14.11 33.50
N GLU A 387 3.95 14.89 34.56
CA GLU A 387 4.99 15.27 35.55
C GLU A 387 5.82 14.08 36.09
N LYS A 388 5.30 12.85 35.98
CA LYS A 388 5.96 11.63 36.45
C LYS A 388 6.87 10.93 35.43
N VAL A 389 6.92 11.39 34.17
CA VAL A 389 7.81 10.77 33.18
C VAL A 389 9.15 11.49 33.26
N ALA A 390 10.06 10.97 34.10
CA ALA A 390 11.43 11.48 34.17
C ALA A 390 12.07 11.50 32.76
N VAL A 391 12.95 12.47 32.49
CA VAL A 391 13.76 12.58 31.25
C VAL A 391 14.38 11.22 30.87
N GLY A 392 14.83 10.46 31.88
CA GLY A 392 15.37 9.11 31.71
C GLY A 392 14.35 8.10 31.17
N SER A 393 13.05 8.22 31.46
CA SER A 393 12.00 7.34 30.94
C SER A 393 11.73 7.55 29.45
N VAL A 394 11.78 8.80 28.98
CA VAL A 394 11.65 9.14 27.55
C VAL A 394 12.91 8.71 26.79
N HIS A 395 14.08 8.98 27.37
CA HIS A 395 15.35 8.53 26.81
C HIS A 395 15.43 7.00 26.74
N ASN A 396 15.01 6.31 27.80
CA ASN A 396 14.92 4.84 27.83
C ASN A 396 13.88 4.32 26.83
N LEU A 397 12.74 4.99 26.64
CA LEU A 397 11.78 4.63 25.61
C LEU A 397 12.41 4.74 24.22
N LEU A 398 13.10 5.82 23.91
CA LEU A 398 13.79 5.99 22.63
C LEU A 398 14.90 4.94 22.45
N ILE A 399 15.69 4.65 23.49
CA ILE A 399 16.68 3.55 23.48
C ILE A 399 16.01 2.19 23.25
N LEU A 400 14.90 1.89 23.94
CA LEU A 400 14.12 0.66 23.76
C LEU A 400 13.55 0.55 22.33
N LEU A 401 13.29 1.70 21.69
CA LEU A 401 12.90 1.80 20.29
C LEU A 401 14.09 1.76 19.31
N GLY A 402 15.32 1.61 19.81
CA GLY A 402 16.56 1.55 19.03
C GLY A 402 17.07 2.91 18.54
N ILE A 403 16.58 4.00 19.13
CA ILE A 403 16.90 5.38 18.76
C ILE A 403 17.92 5.92 19.76
N ASN A 404 19.20 5.91 19.38
CA ASN A 404 20.30 6.43 20.21
C ASN A 404 20.63 7.88 19.77
N ILE A 405 20.05 8.86 20.48
CA ILE A 405 20.02 10.28 20.08
C ILE A 405 20.36 11.18 21.26
N ASN A 406 21.08 12.28 20.99
CA ASN A 406 21.25 13.38 21.95
C ASN A 406 19.92 14.11 22.09
N LEU A 407 19.26 13.99 23.24
CA LEU A 407 18.08 14.82 23.54
C LEU A 407 18.52 16.27 23.74
N VAL A 408 18.12 17.16 22.84
CA VAL A 408 18.28 18.60 23.03
C VAL A 408 17.05 19.12 23.80
N MET A 409 17.26 19.31 25.10
CA MET A 409 16.49 20.13 26.06
C MET A 409 15.00 19.74 26.24
N LEU A 410 14.72 18.95 27.28
CA LEU A 410 13.50 19.15 28.08
C LEU A 410 13.69 20.48 28.82
N THR A 411 13.26 21.60 28.24
CA THR A 411 13.13 22.83 29.03
C THR A 411 12.03 22.60 30.08
N LEU A 412 12.43 22.32 31.32
CA LEU A 412 11.62 22.48 32.52
C LEU A 412 11.38 23.98 32.77
N ASN A 413 10.76 24.67 31.82
CA ASN A 413 10.24 26.01 32.05
C ASN A 413 8.80 25.84 32.50
N ASN A 414 8.60 25.68 33.82
CA ASN A 414 7.43 26.14 34.59
C ASN A 414 7.28 25.45 35.97
N PHE A 415 8.36 25.31 36.74
CA PHE A 415 8.19 25.18 38.19
C PHE A 415 9.06 26.24 38.86
N GLU A 416 8.49 27.45 38.97
CA GLU A 416 8.83 28.29 40.10
C GLU A 416 8.54 27.48 41.37
N THR A 417 9.58 27.37 42.17
CA THR A 417 9.57 27.06 43.59
C THR A 417 8.28 27.54 44.27
N THR A 418 7.46 26.60 44.70
CA THR A 418 6.74 26.74 45.96
C THR A 418 7.13 25.56 46.83
N LEU A 419 8.25 25.75 47.54
CA LEU A 419 8.42 25.13 48.84
C LEU A 419 7.28 25.62 49.74
N LEU A 420 6.43 24.68 50.18
CA LEU A 420 5.93 24.57 51.55
C LEU A 420 5.32 23.19 51.76
#